data_AF-A0A1M3NA83-F1
#
_entry.id   AF-A0A1M3NA83-F1
#
_cell.length_a   1.000
_cell.length_b   1.000
_cell.length_c   1.000
_cell.angle_alpha   90.00
_cell.angle_beta   90.00
_cell.angle_gamma   90.00
#
_symmetry.space_group_name_H-M   'P 1'
#
loop_
_entity.id
_entity.type
_entity.pdbx_description
1 polymer ?
#
loop_
_entity_poly.entity_id
_entity_poly.type
_entity_poly.pdbx_seq_one_letter_code
_entity_poly.pdbx_strand_id
1 'polypeptide(L)'
;MARLSGVTIPLFSVRTRADWGIGQITDLPAAARLFLRAGQRLVQVLPAHELAEGETSPYGALSAFALDPIYITVEAVSEADADLVARELGNEGRAELERLRRSPAVDYSAVRRLKRRVLRAAFARFRERELANDTPRAKELLAFVEREGAWLRDHALYAALRASHSGYGWSTWPAHERDRAPEVLAFATSPRDDGGLGTQVLEEMYLQWLAHEQWRVARAALKGEGVSLMGDMPFIVGGESADVWAHRDQFQTDVSLGAPPDDFSADGQSWGLPAYRWSTMDQDDLGFLRARAAHSAELFDRFRIDHVVGFFRQWVKGHSPDARGCFDPQAERDQCARGEKVLRAMIEAAGRGSVIAEDLGVIPPFVRETMTRLELPGYKVLPWERDEHFIPRDPRAFPELSVATWSTHDTLPITQWWYELADWERERLAKLDGIPLDLPEGERELALVRLLFSSRSDLTLLLAQEVIGDKTRINLPGTVTSQNWTWRLDRPIEDLLEDPAMTARLDAIRRLAVATNRFEEPAV
;
A
#
# COMPACT_ATOMS: atom_id res chain seq x y z
N MET A 1 3.46 21.12 -16.19
CA MET A 1 3.23 19.70 -16.47
C MET A 1 1.78 19.52 -16.88
N ALA A 2 1.43 18.49 -17.65
CA ALA A 2 0.01 18.16 -17.85
C ALA A 2 -0.58 17.74 -16.50
N ARG A 3 -1.77 18.25 -16.17
CA ARG A 3 -2.49 17.86 -14.96
C ARG A 3 -2.87 16.39 -15.09
N LEU A 4 -2.86 15.66 -13.98
CA LEU A 4 -3.06 14.23 -13.93
C LEU A 4 -4.31 13.92 -13.10
N SER A 5 -5.08 12.92 -13.52
CA SER A 5 -6.07 12.28 -12.67
C SER A 5 -5.74 10.80 -12.52
N GLY A 6 -5.96 10.28 -11.32
CA GLY A 6 -5.72 8.89 -10.99
C GLY A 6 -6.81 8.33 -10.08
N VAL A 7 -6.70 7.04 -9.84
CA VAL A 7 -7.59 6.27 -8.99
C VAL A 7 -6.80 5.53 -7.92
N THR A 8 -7.33 5.45 -6.71
CA THR A 8 -6.81 4.57 -5.66
C THR A 8 -7.67 3.32 -5.60
N ILE A 9 -7.06 2.17 -5.84
CA ILE A 9 -7.66 0.84 -5.67
C ILE A 9 -6.68 -0.07 -4.92
N PRO A 10 -7.04 -0.61 -3.74
CA PRO A 10 -6.21 -1.61 -3.11
C PRO A 10 -6.08 -2.85 -4.01
N LEU A 11 -4.89 -3.43 -4.12
CA LEU A 11 -4.67 -4.59 -4.99
C LEU A 11 -5.60 -5.75 -4.60
N PHE A 12 -5.79 -5.99 -3.31
CA PHE A 12 -6.70 -7.03 -2.81
C PHE A 12 -8.16 -6.84 -3.27
N SER A 13 -8.56 -5.60 -3.57
CA SER A 13 -9.92 -5.25 -3.99
C SER A 13 -10.21 -5.54 -5.45
N VAL A 14 -9.18 -5.75 -6.28
CA VAL A 14 -9.37 -6.09 -7.70
C VAL A 14 -10.11 -7.42 -7.81
N ARG A 15 -11.05 -7.51 -8.75
CA ARG A 15 -11.80 -8.73 -9.06
C ARG A 15 -11.74 -9.02 -10.55
N THR A 16 -11.39 -10.25 -10.89
CA THR A 16 -11.41 -10.77 -12.27
C THR A 16 -12.12 -12.11 -12.31
N ARG A 17 -12.51 -12.60 -13.49
CA ARG A 17 -13.15 -13.92 -13.60
C ARG A 17 -12.22 -15.06 -13.19
N ALA A 18 -10.91 -14.82 -13.20
CA ALA A 18 -9.87 -15.83 -12.94
C ALA A 18 -9.23 -15.73 -11.54
N ASP A 19 -9.52 -14.68 -10.77
CA ASP A 19 -8.87 -14.45 -9.47
C ASP A 19 -9.10 -15.57 -8.43
N TRP A 20 -8.36 -15.55 -7.33
CA TRP A 20 -8.45 -16.57 -6.28
C TRP A 20 -9.26 -16.14 -5.07
N GLY A 21 -10.20 -15.21 -5.21
CA GLY A 21 -10.90 -14.57 -4.10
C GLY A 21 -10.17 -13.33 -3.54
N ILE A 22 -9.10 -12.89 -4.21
CA ILE A 22 -8.35 -11.66 -3.95
C ILE A 22 -7.77 -11.17 -5.28
N GLY A 23 -7.64 -9.86 -5.46
CA GLY A 23 -6.91 -9.33 -6.61
C GLY A 23 -5.44 -9.71 -6.60
N GLN A 24 -4.83 -9.85 -7.78
CA GLN A 24 -3.51 -10.43 -7.98
C GLN A 24 -2.62 -9.49 -8.80
N ILE A 25 -1.30 -9.66 -8.73
CA ILE A 25 -0.35 -8.75 -9.39
C ILE A 25 -0.64 -8.65 -10.89
N THR A 26 -0.97 -9.77 -11.55
CA THR A 26 -1.27 -9.80 -12.98
C THR A 26 -2.63 -9.19 -13.34
N ASP A 27 -3.47 -8.87 -12.37
CA ASP A 27 -4.76 -8.19 -12.59
C ASP A 27 -4.60 -6.67 -12.70
N LEU A 28 -3.47 -6.11 -12.24
CA LEU A 28 -3.20 -4.68 -12.28
C LEU A 28 -3.41 -4.05 -13.68
N PRO A 29 -2.95 -4.66 -14.79
CA PRO A 29 -3.21 -4.11 -16.13
C PRO A 29 -4.70 -4.07 -16.47
N ALA A 30 -5.49 -5.07 -16.06
CA ALA A 30 -6.93 -5.06 -16.28
C ALA A 30 -7.61 -3.95 -15.48
N ALA A 31 -7.22 -3.75 -14.22
CA ALA A 31 -7.70 -2.65 -13.39
C ALA A 31 -7.33 -1.29 -13.99
N ALA A 32 -6.09 -1.14 -14.48
CA ALA A 32 -5.64 0.06 -15.17
C ALA A 32 -6.49 0.39 -16.40
N ARG A 33 -6.81 -0.60 -17.24
CA ARG A 33 -7.69 -0.41 -18.42
C ARG A 33 -9.09 0.05 -18.05
N LEU A 34 -9.67 -0.52 -16.98
CA LEU A 34 -10.99 -0.11 -16.48
C LEU A 34 -11.00 1.39 -16.15
N PHE A 35 -10.00 1.85 -15.40
CA PHE A 35 -9.95 3.25 -14.97
C PHE A 35 -9.42 4.21 -16.04
N LEU A 36 -8.60 3.71 -16.98
CA LEU A 36 -8.22 4.45 -18.18
C LEU A 36 -9.44 4.78 -19.05
N ARG A 37 -10.46 3.91 -19.08
CA ARG A 37 -11.74 4.23 -19.74
C ARG A 37 -12.40 5.47 -19.13
N ALA A 38 -12.25 5.68 -17.82
CA ALA A 38 -12.69 6.89 -17.11
C ALA A 38 -11.70 8.06 -17.17
N GLY A 39 -10.66 7.97 -18.02
CA GLY A 39 -9.65 9.02 -18.18
C GLY A 39 -8.61 9.07 -17.05
N GLN A 40 -8.49 8.03 -16.23
CA GLN A 40 -7.49 7.98 -15.15
C GLN A 40 -6.17 7.41 -15.70
N ARG A 41 -5.08 8.18 -15.58
CA ARG A 41 -3.74 7.79 -16.07
C ARG A 41 -2.76 7.48 -14.93
N LEU A 42 -3.26 7.31 -13.72
CA LEU A 42 -2.50 6.85 -12.58
C LEU A 42 -3.37 5.88 -11.76
N VAL A 43 -2.79 4.75 -11.38
CA VAL A 43 -3.41 3.79 -10.45
C VAL A 43 -2.54 3.77 -9.20
N GLN A 44 -3.11 4.20 -8.08
CA GLN A 44 -2.51 4.06 -6.77
C GLN A 44 -3.00 2.76 -6.14
N VAL A 45 -2.05 1.96 -5.64
CA VAL A 45 -2.34 0.81 -4.78
C VAL A 45 -1.92 1.11 -3.35
N LEU A 46 -2.60 0.47 -2.40
CA LEU A 46 -2.16 0.42 -1.01
C LEU A 46 -0.90 -0.45 -0.86
N PRO A 47 -0.21 -0.44 0.29
CA PRO A 47 0.96 -1.28 0.49
C PRO A 47 0.66 -2.75 0.16
N ALA A 48 1.52 -3.37 -0.64
CA ALA A 48 1.37 -4.77 -1.08
C ALA A 48 2.33 -5.71 -0.33
N HIS A 49 2.77 -5.28 0.86
CA HIS A 49 3.79 -5.97 1.63
C HIS A 49 3.26 -7.19 2.37
N GLU A 50 4.14 -8.16 2.64
CA GLU A 50 3.77 -9.42 3.29
C GLU A 50 3.21 -9.22 4.70
N LEU A 51 2.01 -9.74 4.95
CA LEU A 51 1.33 -9.65 6.25
C LEU A 51 1.44 -10.94 7.05
N ALA A 52 1.34 -10.80 8.37
CA ALA A 52 1.18 -11.95 9.26
C ALA A 52 -0.16 -12.67 9.05
N GLU A 53 -0.25 -13.94 9.44
CA GLU A 53 -1.53 -14.63 9.50
C GLU A 53 -2.46 -13.93 10.50
N GLY A 54 -3.72 -13.70 10.10
CA GLY A 54 -4.71 -12.96 10.89
C GLY A 54 -4.64 -11.43 10.76
N GLU A 55 -3.55 -10.87 10.23
CA GLU A 55 -3.46 -9.45 9.87
C GLU A 55 -4.09 -9.19 8.50
N THR A 56 -4.86 -8.12 8.40
CA THR A 56 -5.49 -7.67 7.15
C THR A 56 -5.08 -6.25 6.76
N SER A 57 -4.50 -5.48 7.68
CA SER A 57 -4.02 -4.13 7.41
C SER A 57 -2.74 -4.14 6.57
N PRO A 58 -2.74 -3.48 5.40
CA PRO A 58 -1.53 -3.24 4.61
C PRO A 58 -0.41 -2.51 5.38
N TYR A 59 -0.75 -1.83 6.47
CA TYR A 59 0.19 -1.06 7.29
C TYR A 59 0.82 -1.88 8.42
N GLY A 60 0.40 -3.14 8.60
CA GLY A 60 0.92 -4.08 9.60
C GLY A 60 1.94 -5.09 9.03
N ALA A 61 2.71 -4.68 8.01
CA ALA A 61 3.57 -5.59 7.26
C ALA A 61 4.74 -6.19 8.07
N LEU A 62 5.12 -7.41 7.71
CA LEU A 62 6.27 -8.14 8.23
C LEU A 62 7.60 -7.66 7.64
N SER A 63 7.58 -6.91 6.55
CA SER A 63 8.75 -6.23 6.00
C SER A 63 8.33 -5.00 5.19
N ALA A 64 9.19 -3.98 5.14
CA ALA A 64 9.10 -2.83 4.26
C ALA A 64 9.50 -3.12 2.81
N PHE A 65 10.02 -4.32 2.52
CA PHE A 65 10.57 -4.68 1.21
C PHE A 65 9.80 -5.82 0.55
N ALA A 66 9.49 -6.87 1.30
CA ALA A 66 8.85 -8.07 0.78
C ALA A 66 7.45 -7.77 0.23
N LEU A 67 7.11 -8.36 -0.92
CA LEU A 67 5.76 -8.36 -1.48
C LEU A 67 4.98 -9.56 -0.92
N ASP A 68 3.70 -9.41 -0.63
CA ASP A 68 2.91 -10.52 -0.09
C ASP A 68 2.70 -11.63 -1.12
N PRO A 69 3.16 -12.88 -0.86
CA PRO A 69 2.94 -14.01 -1.76
C PRO A 69 1.47 -14.31 -2.05
N ILE A 70 0.52 -13.80 -1.24
CA ILE A 70 -0.91 -13.89 -1.52
C ILE A 70 -1.28 -13.25 -2.87
N TYR A 71 -0.51 -12.27 -3.35
CA TYR A 71 -0.78 -11.57 -4.61
C TYR A 71 -0.20 -12.28 -5.84
N ILE A 72 0.60 -13.34 -5.67
CA ILE A 72 1.12 -14.14 -6.78
C ILE A 72 -0.05 -14.76 -7.55
N THR A 73 -0.03 -14.60 -8.87
CA THR A 73 -0.91 -15.31 -9.79
C THR A 73 -0.37 -16.69 -10.04
N VAL A 74 -1.07 -17.70 -9.52
CA VAL A 74 -0.67 -19.11 -9.58
C VAL A 74 -0.57 -19.58 -11.04
N GLU A 75 -1.53 -19.21 -11.87
CA GLU A 75 -1.58 -19.56 -13.29
C GLU A 75 -0.43 -18.96 -14.11
N ALA A 76 0.24 -17.93 -13.59
CA ALA A 76 1.40 -17.30 -14.22
C ALA A 76 2.73 -17.91 -13.73
N VAL A 77 2.71 -18.85 -12.78
CA VAL A 77 3.91 -19.56 -12.32
C VAL A 77 4.17 -20.75 -13.23
N SER A 78 5.34 -20.78 -13.89
CA SER A 78 5.68 -21.83 -14.86
C SER A 78 5.65 -23.24 -14.27
N GLU A 79 5.97 -23.38 -12.98
CA GLU A 79 5.90 -24.67 -12.29
C GLU A 79 4.48 -25.10 -11.92
N ALA A 80 3.50 -24.21 -11.96
CA ALA A 80 2.11 -24.47 -11.56
C ALA A 80 1.18 -24.67 -12.77
N ASP A 81 1.49 -25.68 -13.60
CA ASP A 81 0.59 -26.09 -14.68
C ASP A 81 -0.80 -26.51 -14.18
N ALA A 82 -1.78 -26.51 -15.09
CA ALA A 82 -3.18 -26.82 -14.75
C ALA A 82 -3.34 -28.17 -14.05
N ASP A 83 -2.51 -29.16 -14.38
CA ASP A 83 -2.53 -30.49 -13.77
C ASP A 83 -2.02 -30.45 -12.32
N LEU A 84 -0.94 -29.71 -12.04
CA LEU A 84 -0.47 -29.46 -10.66
C LEU A 84 -1.57 -28.77 -9.86
N VAL A 85 -2.10 -27.66 -10.36
CA VAL A 85 -3.14 -26.88 -9.67
C VAL A 85 -4.37 -27.77 -9.40
N ALA A 86 -4.85 -28.51 -10.40
CA ALA A 86 -6.02 -29.37 -10.26
C ALA A 86 -5.81 -30.51 -9.25
N ARG A 87 -4.61 -31.09 -9.20
CA ARG A 87 -4.24 -32.15 -8.25
C ARG A 87 -4.11 -31.59 -6.83
N GLU A 88 -3.40 -30.48 -6.66
CA GLU A 88 -3.18 -29.87 -5.35
C GLU A 88 -4.46 -29.26 -4.79
N LEU A 89 -5.37 -28.72 -5.59
CA LEU A 89 -6.66 -28.26 -5.06
C LEU A 89 -7.60 -29.42 -4.74
N GLY A 90 -7.61 -30.48 -5.57
CA GLY A 90 -8.63 -31.54 -5.48
C GLY A 90 -10.05 -30.98 -5.65
N ASN A 91 -11.07 -31.76 -5.27
CA ASN A 91 -12.47 -31.30 -5.39
C ASN A 91 -12.82 -30.24 -4.33
N GLU A 92 -12.38 -30.44 -3.10
CA GLU A 92 -12.67 -29.52 -1.99
C GLU A 92 -12.00 -28.15 -2.19
N GLY A 93 -10.73 -28.11 -2.60
CA GLY A 93 -10.04 -26.85 -2.88
C GLY A 93 -10.62 -26.11 -4.08
N ARG A 94 -11.12 -26.81 -5.11
CA ARG A 94 -11.85 -26.18 -6.22
C ARG A 94 -13.19 -25.61 -5.76
N ALA A 95 -13.95 -26.33 -4.95
CA ALA A 95 -15.20 -25.82 -4.39
C ALA A 95 -14.96 -24.60 -3.49
N GLU A 96 -13.90 -24.62 -2.69
CA GLU A 96 -13.50 -23.48 -1.85
C GLU A 96 -13.04 -22.29 -2.69
N LEU A 97 -12.23 -22.49 -3.73
CA LEU A 97 -11.83 -21.44 -4.67
C LEU A 97 -13.05 -20.76 -5.31
N GLU A 98 -14.02 -21.57 -5.73
CA GLU A 98 -15.28 -21.11 -6.29
C GLU A 98 -16.15 -20.35 -5.27
N ARG A 99 -16.12 -20.71 -3.98
CA ARG A 99 -16.74 -19.94 -2.89
C ARG A 99 -16.04 -18.60 -2.69
N LEU A 100 -14.70 -18.60 -2.66
CA LEU A 100 -13.87 -17.42 -2.44
C LEU A 100 -14.04 -16.39 -3.56
N ARG A 101 -14.09 -16.83 -4.82
CA ARG A 101 -14.38 -15.97 -5.98
C ARG A 101 -15.70 -15.23 -5.84
N ARG A 102 -16.74 -15.88 -5.30
CA ARG A 102 -18.08 -15.30 -5.09
C ARG A 102 -18.22 -14.49 -3.81
N SER A 103 -17.26 -14.56 -2.88
CA SER A 103 -17.32 -13.84 -1.61
C SER A 103 -17.32 -12.32 -1.85
N PRO A 104 -18.23 -11.55 -1.22
CA PRO A 104 -18.24 -10.08 -1.36
C PRO A 104 -17.03 -9.40 -0.70
N ALA A 105 -16.29 -10.13 0.15
CA ALA A 105 -15.15 -9.66 0.90
C ALA A 105 -13.96 -10.64 0.78
N VAL A 106 -12.74 -10.14 0.89
CA VAL A 106 -11.52 -10.97 0.91
C VAL A 106 -11.51 -11.85 2.17
N ASP A 107 -11.35 -13.16 1.99
CA ASP A 107 -11.10 -14.12 3.07
C ASP A 107 -9.61 -14.51 3.04
N TYR A 108 -8.77 -13.67 3.66
CA TYR A 108 -7.31 -13.79 3.57
C TYR A 108 -6.80 -15.17 3.99
N SER A 109 -7.29 -15.71 5.10
CA SER A 109 -6.80 -17.00 5.62
C SER A 109 -7.09 -18.15 4.66
N ALA A 110 -8.29 -18.20 4.08
CA ALA A 110 -8.64 -19.23 3.10
C ALA A 110 -7.86 -19.09 1.78
N VAL A 111 -7.69 -17.85 1.30
CA VAL A 111 -6.89 -17.57 0.09
C VAL A 111 -5.43 -17.95 0.29
N ARG A 112 -4.80 -17.52 1.40
CA ARG A 112 -3.42 -17.89 1.75
C ARG A 112 -3.24 -19.39 1.79
N ARG A 113 -4.15 -20.11 2.45
CA ARG A 113 -4.11 -21.57 2.56
C ARG A 113 -4.13 -22.25 1.20
N LEU A 114 -5.04 -21.86 0.30
CA LEU A 114 -5.13 -22.44 -1.03
C LEU A 114 -3.90 -22.12 -1.88
N LYS A 115 -3.48 -20.84 -1.93
CA LYS A 115 -2.32 -20.42 -2.72
C LYS A 115 -1.03 -21.06 -2.22
N ARG A 116 -0.75 -21.02 -0.91
CA ARG A 116 0.46 -21.61 -0.32
C ARG A 116 0.55 -23.12 -0.59
N ARG A 117 -0.58 -23.85 -0.60
CA ARG A 117 -0.59 -25.28 -0.96
C ARG A 117 -0.05 -25.50 -2.37
N VAL A 118 -0.53 -24.75 -3.36
CA VAL A 118 -0.09 -24.90 -4.75
C VAL A 118 1.32 -24.35 -4.97
N LEU A 119 1.64 -23.21 -4.38
CA LEU A 119 2.96 -22.59 -4.51
C LEU A 119 4.07 -23.44 -3.89
N ARG A 120 3.81 -24.15 -2.78
CA ARG A 120 4.76 -25.12 -2.20
C ARG A 120 5.02 -26.29 -3.15
N ALA A 121 3.98 -26.81 -3.80
CA ALA A 121 4.11 -27.86 -4.80
C ALA A 121 4.85 -27.36 -6.06
N ALA A 122 4.62 -26.11 -6.47
CA ALA A 122 5.34 -25.45 -7.54
C ALA A 122 6.84 -25.32 -7.19
N PHE A 123 7.16 -24.92 -5.96
CA PHE A 123 8.53 -24.85 -5.47
C PHE A 123 9.21 -26.23 -5.40
N ALA A 124 8.50 -27.28 -4.95
CA ALA A 124 9.04 -28.65 -4.97
C ALA A 124 9.42 -29.08 -6.40
N ARG A 125 8.58 -28.77 -7.38
CA ARG A 125 8.87 -29.02 -8.80
C ARG A 125 10.03 -28.16 -9.31
N PHE A 126 10.10 -26.89 -8.93
CA PHE A 126 11.22 -26.00 -9.26
C PHE A 126 12.55 -26.57 -8.74
N ARG A 127 12.57 -27.07 -7.49
CA ARG A 127 13.75 -27.69 -6.91
C ARG A 127 14.24 -28.89 -7.71
N GLU A 128 13.33 -29.81 -8.02
CA GLU A 128 13.65 -31.06 -8.73
C GLU A 128 14.07 -30.85 -10.18
N ARG A 129 13.45 -29.88 -10.88
CA ARG A 129 13.63 -29.68 -12.32
C ARG A 129 14.64 -28.60 -12.65
N GLU A 130 14.63 -27.50 -11.89
CA GLU A 130 15.43 -26.32 -12.19
C GLU A 130 16.68 -26.26 -11.31
N LEU A 131 16.53 -26.24 -9.97
CA LEU A 131 17.67 -26.09 -9.06
C LEU A 131 18.63 -27.29 -9.12
N ALA A 132 18.10 -28.51 -9.10
CA ALA A 132 18.92 -29.73 -9.13
C ALA A 132 19.72 -29.89 -10.44
N ASN A 133 19.29 -29.23 -11.52
CA ASN A 133 19.87 -29.34 -12.86
C ASN A 133 20.59 -28.06 -13.34
N ASP A 134 20.76 -27.04 -12.48
CA ASP A 134 21.42 -25.76 -12.79
C ASP A 134 20.91 -25.08 -14.09
N THR A 135 19.59 -25.08 -14.27
CA THR A 135 18.94 -24.54 -15.46
C THR A 135 19.03 -23.01 -15.53
N PRO A 136 18.75 -22.38 -16.69
CA PRO A 136 18.64 -20.92 -16.78
C PRO A 136 17.64 -20.31 -15.78
N ARG A 137 16.53 -21.01 -15.52
CA ARG A 137 15.50 -20.56 -14.58
C ARG A 137 15.98 -20.59 -13.13
N ALA A 138 16.79 -21.60 -12.76
CA ALA A 138 17.48 -21.59 -11.47
C ALA A 138 18.44 -20.41 -11.33
N LYS A 139 19.15 -20.06 -12.39
CA LYS A 139 20.08 -18.91 -12.42
C LYS A 139 19.37 -17.58 -12.26
N GLU A 140 18.14 -17.45 -12.75
CA GLU A 140 17.31 -16.26 -12.54
C GLU A 140 16.97 -16.05 -11.06
N LEU A 141 16.57 -17.11 -10.34
CA LEU A 141 16.37 -17.04 -8.89
C LEU A 141 17.67 -16.66 -8.17
N LEU A 142 18.79 -17.33 -8.49
CA LEU A 142 20.06 -17.05 -7.82
C LEU A 142 20.53 -15.61 -8.07
N ALA A 143 20.32 -15.07 -9.27
CA ALA A 143 20.60 -13.68 -9.59
C ALA A 143 19.69 -12.71 -8.84
N PHE A 144 18.41 -13.06 -8.64
CA PHE A 144 17.50 -12.31 -7.77
C PHE A 144 17.99 -12.30 -6.32
N VAL A 145 18.36 -13.47 -5.78
CA VAL A 145 18.85 -13.60 -4.40
C VAL A 145 20.14 -12.82 -4.17
N GLU A 146 21.03 -12.77 -5.15
CA GLU A 146 22.26 -11.97 -5.04
C GLU A 146 21.97 -10.46 -5.09
N ARG A 147 21.10 -10.02 -6.00
CA ARG A 147 20.75 -8.60 -6.15
C ARG A 147 19.98 -8.06 -4.95
N GLU A 148 19.00 -8.82 -4.45
CA GLU A 148 18.10 -8.41 -3.34
C GLU A 148 18.61 -8.85 -1.96
N GLY A 149 19.81 -9.42 -1.89
CA GLY A 149 20.29 -10.13 -0.70
C GLY A 149 20.34 -9.30 0.58
N ALA A 150 20.37 -7.97 0.48
CA ALA A 150 20.40 -7.05 1.62
C ALA A 150 19.14 -7.10 2.49
N TRP A 151 17.96 -7.31 1.89
CA TRP A 151 16.69 -7.43 2.63
C TRP A 151 16.10 -8.84 2.52
N LEU A 152 16.29 -9.50 1.37
CA LEU A 152 15.64 -10.78 1.07
C LEU A 152 16.09 -11.91 2.01
N ARG A 153 17.39 -11.96 2.32
CA ARG A 153 17.97 -13.02 3.17
C ARG A 153 17.38 -12.96 4.58
N ASP A 154 17.27 -11.76 5.14
CA ASP A 154 16.68 -11.54 6.45
C ASP A 154 15.18 -11.80 6.46
N HIS A 155 14.46 -11.33 5.45
CA HIS A 155 13.04 -11.61 5.30
C HIS A 155 12.75 -13.11 5.19
N ALA A 156 13.44 -13.83 4.30
CA ALA A 156 13.20 -15.25 4.07
C ALA A 156 13.49 -16.10 5.32
N LEU A 157 14.56 -15.78 6.06
CA LEU A 157 14.86 -16.43 7.33
C LEU A 157 13.82 -16.09 8.40
N TYR A 158 13.43 -14.82 8.50
CA TYR A 158 12.39 -14.40 9.44
C TYR A 158 11.06 -15.11 9.19
N ALA A 159 10.61 -15.16 7.94
CA ALA A 159 9.35 -15.80 7.54
C ALA A 159 9.38 -17.31 7.83
N ALA A 160 10.48 -17.99 7.49
CA ALA A 160 10.65 -19.42 7.77
C ALA A 160 10.67 -19.72 9.28
N LEU A 161 11.42 -18.93 10.08
CA LEU A 161 11.43 -19.07 11.55
C LEU A 161 10.04 -18.81 12.14
N ARG A 162 9.37 -17.74 11.71
CA ARG A 162 8.02 -17.41 12.16
C ARG A 162 7.04 -18.55 11.89
N ALA A 163 7.10 -19.16 10.70
CA ALA A 163 6.29 -20.33 10.37
C ALA A 163 6.60 -21.53 11.29
N SER A 164 7.88 -21.78 11.59
CA SER A 164 8.29 -22.85 12.52
C SER A 164 7.80 -22.62 13.97
N HIS A 165 7.54 -21.36 14.33
CA HIS A 165 7.00 -20.94 15.62
C HIS A 165 5.50 -20.64 15.58
N SER A 166 4.72 -21.33 14.74
CA SER A 166 3.25 -21.19 14.69
C SER A 166 2.76 -19.75 14.47
N GLY A 167 3.55 -18.93 13.77
CA GLY A 167 3.21 -17.55 13.47
C GLY A 167 3.57 -16.53 14.55
N TYR A 168 4.16 -16.93 15.68
CA TYR A 168 4.61 -15.99 16.72
C TYR A 168 5.87 -15.23 16.28
N GLY A 169 5.94 -13.95 16.65
CA GLY A 169 7.03 -13.04 16.28
C GLY A 169 8.34 -13.29 17.01
N TRP A 170 9.41 -12.63 16.56
CA TRP A 170 10.78 -12.88 17.00
C TRP A 170 11.02 -12.67 18.48
N SER A 171 10.24 -11.81 19.15
CA SER A 171 10.39 -11.56 20.58
C SER A 171 10.10 -12.79 21.45
N THR A 172 9.33 -13.76 20.94
CA THR A 172 8.97 -15.00 21.66
C THR A 172 9.90 -16.17 21.36
N TRP A 173 10.83 -16.03 20.39
CA TRP A 173 11.71 -17.13 19.97
C TRP A 173 12.80 -17.42 21.00
N PRO A 174 13.38 -18.63 20.99
CA PRO A 174 14.60 -18.94 21.72
C PRO A 174 15.72 -17.92 21.47
N ALA A 175 16.53 -17.65 22.49
CA ALA A 175 17.54 -16.59 22.45
C ALA A 175 18.49 -16.66 21.24
N HIS A 176 18.92 -17.86 20.83
CA HIS A 176 19.82 -18.02 19.69
C HIS A 176 19.19 -17.58 18.34
N GLU A 177 17.88 -17.76 18.15
CA GLU A 177 17.16 -17.30 16.95
C GLU A 177 16.77 -15.84 17.07
N ARG A 178 16.18 -15.45 18.21
CA ARG A 178 15.84 -14.07 18.53
C ARG A 178 17.05 -13.15 18.37
N ASP A 179 18.21 -13.60 18.87
CA ASP A 179 19.44 -12.82 18.90
C ASP A 179 20.37 -13.08 17.72
N ARG A 180 19.87 -13.79 16.68
CA ARG A 180 20.56 -13.94 15.39
C ARG A 180 21.96 -14.55 15.53
N ALA A 181 22.06 -15.66 16.26
CA ALA A 181 23.31 -16.39 16.40
C ALA A 181 23.89 -16.77 15.01
N PRO A 182 25.23 -16.82 14.84
CA PRO A 182 25.84 -17.05 13.53
C PRO A 182 25.33 -18.30 12.80
N GLU A 183 25.05 -19.38 13.54
CA GLU A 183 24.49 -20.63 12.99
C GLU A 183 23.06 -20.47 12.45
N VAL A 184 22.28 -19.55 13.02
CA VAL A 184 20.93 -19.21 12.53
C VAL A 184 21.04 -18.38 11.26
N LEU A 185 21.95 -17.40 11.23
CA LEU A 185 22.20 -16.57 10.05
C LEU A 185 22.77 -17.37 8.86
N ALA A 186 23.47 -18.46 9.12
CA ALA A 186 23.97 -19.35 8.07
C ALA A 186 22.86 -19.91 7.17
N PHE A 187 21.64 -20.09 7.70
CA PHE A 187 20.48 -20.50 6.90
C PHE A 187 20.08 -19.43 5.87
N ALA A 188 20.27 -18.15 6.16
CA ALA A 188 19.96 -17.07 5.23
C ALA A 188 21.03 -16.92 4.13
N THR A 189 22.30 -17.15 4.45
CA THR A 189 23.42 -16.93 3.53
C THR A 189 23.73 -18.16 2.66
N SER A 190 23.45 -19.35 3.16
CA SER A 190 23.74 -20.60 2.45
C SER A 190 22.70 -21.67 2.83
N PRO A 191 21.41 -21.42 2.51
CA PRO A 191 20.35 -22.37 2.83
C PRO A 191 20.63 -23.72 2.15
N ARG A 192 20.49 -24.79 2.92
CA ARG A 192 20.59 -26.16 2.41
C ARG A 192 19.19 -26.67 2.12
N ASP A 193 19.06 -27.35 0.98
CA ASP A 193 17.84 -28.08 0.68
C ASP A 193 17.83 -29.44 1.41
N ASP A 194 17.50 -29.42 2.71
CA ASP A 194 17.55 -30.57 3.61
C ASP A 194 16.17 -31.03 4.13
N GLY A 195 15.10 -30.41 3.64
CA GLY A 195 13.72 -30.64 4.11
C GLY A 195 13.38 -29.93 5.42
N GLY A 196 14.33 -29.21 6.03
CA GLY A 196 14.16 -28.43 7.25
C GLY A 196 14.04 -26.94 7.00
N LEU A 197 14.64 -26.13 7.89
CA LEU A 197 14.59 -24.67 7.83
C LEU A 197 15.23 -24.12 6.54
N GLY A 198 16.33 -24.71 6.07
CA GLY A 198 17.00 -24.25 4.85
C GLY A 198 16.12 -24.37 3.60
N THR A 199 15.36 -25.46 3.46
CA THR A 199 14.37 -25.61 2.38
C THR A 199 13.26 -24.56 2.47
N GLN A 200 12.80 -24.22 3.69
CA GLN A 200 11.78 -23.18 3.88
C GLN A 200 12.31 -21.79 3.53
N VAL A 201 13.56 -21.47 3.89
CA VAL A 201 14.22 -20.21 3.48
C VAL A 201 14.28 -20.10 1.95
N LEU A 202 14.64 -21.19 1.25
CA LEU A 202 14.64 -21.22 -0.21
C LEU A 202 13.23 -21.05 -0.81
N GLU A 203 12.20 -21.62 -0.16
CA GLU A 203 10.79 -21.44 -0.57
C GLU A 203 10.43 -19.95 -0.51
N GLU A 204 10.70 -19.26 0.61
CA GLU A 204 10.38 -17.83 0.75
C GLU A 204 11.17 -16.96 -0.24
N MET A 205 12.44 -17.28 -0.52
CA MET A 205 13.21 -16.61 -1.57
C MET A 205 12.59 -16.80 -2.96
N TYR A 206 12.15 -18.01 -3.28
CA TYR A 206 11.47 -18.33 -4.53
C TYR A 206 10.15 -17.54 -4.67
N LEU A 207 9.36 -17.45 -3.61
CA LEU A 207 8.10 -16.70 -3.63
C LEU A 207 8.31 -15.20 -3.85
N GLN A 208 9.30 -14.60 -3.17
CA GLN A 208 9.63 -13.20 -3.39
C GLN A 208 10.14 -12.95 -4.81
N TRP A 209 10.93 -13.87 -5.38
CA TRP A 209 11.34 -13.79 -6.78
C TRP A 209 10.14 -13.80 -7.74
N LEU A 210 9.21 -14.74 -7.57
CA LEU A 210 7.99 -14.82 -8.38
C LEU A 210 7.14 -13.54 -8.26
N ALA A 211 6.94 -13.03 -7.04
CA ALA A 211 6.17 -11.82 -6.81
C ALA A 211 6.80 -10.60 -7.51
N HIS A 212 8.11 -10.41 -7.39
CA HIS A 212 8.82 -9.32 -8.04
C HIS A 212 8.88 -9.47 -9.56
N GLU A 213 9.00 -10.68 -10.08
CA GLU A 213 8.92 -10.95 -11.52
C GLU A 213 7.56 -10.53 -12.08
N GLN A 214 6.47 -10.99 -11.45
CA GLN A 214 5.11 -10.62 -11.86
C GLN A 214 4.89 -9.11 -11.71
N TRP A 215 5.42 -8.49 -10.66
CA TRP A 215 5.29 -7.06 -10.41
C TRP A 215 5.93 -6.23 -11.51
N ARG A 216 7.17 -6.57 -11.89
CA ARG A 216 7.90 -5.93 -12.98
C ARG A 216 7.14 -6.04 -14.31
N VAL A 217 6.58 -7.21 -14.61
CA VAL A 217 5.80 -7.44 -15.84
C VAL A 217 4.51 -6.60 -15.82
N ALA A 218 3.78 -6.60 -14.71
CA ALA A 218 2.56 -5.81 -14.55
C ALA A 218 2.83 -4.31 -14.70
N ARG A 219 3.83 -3.78 -13.97
CA ARG A 219 4.24 -2.36 -14.08
C ARG A 219 4.61 -1.98 -15.51
N ALA A 220 5.35 -2.82 -16.22
CA ALA A 220 5.71 -2.58 -17.61
C ALA A 220 4.47 -2.53 -18.54
N ALA A 221 3.47 -3.38 -18.30
CA ALA A 221 2.21 -3.36 -19.04
C ALA A 221 1.41 -2.07 -18.79
N LEU A 222 1.29 -1.60 -17.54
CA LEU A 222 0.64 -0.32 -17.21
C LEU A 222 1.34 0.85 -17.93
N LYS A 223 2.67 0.88 -17.87
CA LYS A 223 3.47 1.90 -18.55
C LYS A 223 3.26 1.88 -20.06
N GLY A 224 3.15 0.70 -20.67
CA GLY A 224 2.85 0.54 -22.09
C GLY A 224 1.49 1.11 -22.51
N GLU A 225 0.55 1.22 -21.57
CA GLU A 225 -0.78 1.81 -21.77
C GLU A 225 -0.84 3.30 -21.39
N GLY A 226 0.30 3.89 -20.99
CA GLY A 226 0.35 5.28 -20.55
C GLY A 226 -0.28 5.51 -19.17
N VAL A 227 -0.37 4.46 -18.34
CA VAL A 227 -0.84 4.53 -16.96
C VAL A 227 0.33 4.40 -16.00
N SER A 228 0.45 5.35 -15.08
CA SER A 228 1.48 5.33 -14.04
C SER A 228 1.02 4.52 -12.83
N LEU A 229 1.91 3.71 -12.26
CA LEU A 229 1.65 2.99 -11.01
C LEU A 229 2.19 3.78 -9.82
N MET A 230 1.32 4.07 -8.86
CA MET A 230 1.67 4.75 -7.61
C MET A 230 1.54 3.80 -6.41
N GLY A 231 2.57 3.76 -5.57
CA GLY A 231 2.56 2.99 -4.33
C GLY A 231 2.22 3.82 -3.10
N ASP A 232 2.26 3.17 -1.95
CA ASP A 232 2.08 3.76 -0.65
C ASP A 232 3.09 3.13 0.32
N MET A 233 3.91 3.96 0.97
CA MET A 233 4.97 3.56 1.86
C MET A 233 4.56 3.95 3.29
N PRO A 234 4.21 2.95 4.15
CA PRO A 234 3.92 3.19 5.56
C PRO A 234 5.05 3.94 6.26
N PHE A 235 4.75 4.83 7.20
CA PHE A 235 5.80 5.63 7.84
C PHE A 235 6.73 4.80 8.73
N ILE A 236 6.21 3.71 9.30
CA ILE A 236 6.90 2.79 10.21
C ILE A 236 6.57 1.34 9.85
N VAL A 237 7.38 0.41 10.35
CA VAL A 237 7.17 -1.04 10.23
C VAL A 237 6.67 -1.62 11.55
N GLY A 238 6.01 -2.78 11.52
CA GLY A 238 5.57 -3.47 12.73
C GLY A 238 6.74 -3.90 13.62
N GLY A 239 6.56 -3.91 14.94
CA GLY A 239 7.62 -4.33 15.89
C GLY A 239 8.05 -5.79 15.74
N GLU A 240 7.09 -6.65 15.39
CA GLU A 240 7.32 -8.07 15.08
C GLU A 240 7.51 -8.26 13.56
N SER A 241 8.52 -7.61 12.99
CA SER A 241 8.88 -7.66 11.56
C SER A 241 10.32 -8.15 11.34
N ALA A 242 10.60 -8.59 10.12
CA ALA A 242 11.96 -8.95 9.68
C ALA A 242 12.91 -7.77 9.78
N ASP A 243 12.44 -6.56 9.44
CA ASP A 243 13.28 -5.36 9.43
C ASP A 243 13.69 -4.96 10.85
N VAL A 244 12.74 -4.97 11.80
CA VAL A 244 13.06 -4.68 13.21
C VAL A 244 13.97 -5.75 13.78
N TRP A 245 13.73 -7.03 13.47
CA TRP A 245 14.58 -8.14 13.92
C TRP A 245 16.03 -8.04 13.39
N ALA A 246 16.20 -7.67 12.12
CA ALA A 246 17.50 -7.56 11.47
C ALA A 246 18.26 -6.28 11.86
N HIS A 247 17.54 -5.17 12.10
CA HIS A 247 18.11 -3.84 12.38
C HIS A 247 17.70 -3.32 13.76
N ARG A 248 17.68 -4.19 14.79
CA ARG A 248 17.17 -3.87 16.14
C ARG A 248 17.76 -2.61 16.77
N ASP A 249 19.01 -2.29 16.45
CA ASP A 249 19.72 -1.10 16.90
C ASP A 249 19.21 0.21 16.29
N GLN A 250 18.53 0.16 15.14
CA GLN A 250 17.89 1.31 14.50
C GLN A 250 16.48 1.60 15.02
N PHE A 251 15.96 0.78 15.94
CA PHE A 251 14.63 0.93 16.51
C PHE A 251 14.66 1.05 18.05
N GLN A 252 13.62 1.68 18.58
CA GLN A 252 13.33 1.77 20.00
C GLN A 252 12.10 0.91 20.28
N THR A 253 12.33 -0.33 20.74
CA THR A 253 11.26 -1.29 21.07
C THR A 253 10.77 -1.19 22.51
N ASP A 254 11.43 -0.37 23.33
CA ASP A 254 11.09 -0.05 24.71
C ASP A 254 10.08 1.11 24.83
N VAL A 255 9.73 1.73 23.70
CA VAL A 255 8.69 2.74 23.58
C VAL A 255 7.67 2.34 22.51
N SER A 256 6.51 2.99 22.55
CA SER A 256 5.46 2.87 21.56
C SER A 256 5.19 4.24 20.92
N LEU A 257 5.09 4.26 19.60
CA LEU A 257 4.59 5.40 18.85
C LEU A 257 3.10 5.62 19.11
N GLY A 258 2.66 6.86 18.89
CA GLY A 258 1.27 7.20 19.12
C GLY A 258 0.91 8.60 18.67
N ALA A 259 -0.15 9.12 19.27
CA ALA A 259 -0.60 10.50 19.13
C ALA A 259 -0.70 11.16 20.52
N PRO A 260 -0.43 12.48 20.63
CA PRO A 260 -0.67 13.22 21.85
C PRO A 260 -2.16 13.24 22.22
N PRO A 261 -2.50 13.62 23.47
CA PRO A 261 -3.87 13.97 23.82
C PRO A 261 -4.48 14.99 22.86
N ASP A 262 -5.74 14.76 22.50
CA ASP A 262 -6.54 15.65 21.67
C ASP A 262 -8.00 15.69 22.15
N ASP A 263 -8.85 16.43 21.43
CA ASP A 263 -10.28 16.61 21.78
C ASP A 263 -11.08 15.30 21.75
N PHE A 264 -10.55 14.24 21.13
CA PHE A 264 -11.19 12.92 21.02
C PHE A 264 -10.57 11.88 21.96
N SER A 265 -9.31 12.04 22.35
CA SER A 265 -8.61 11.17 23.30
C SER A 265 -7.82 11.99 24.33
N ALA A 266 -8.35 12.07 25.55
CA ALA A 266 -7.72 12.78 26.67
C ALA A 266 -6.35 12.18 27.10
N ASP A 267 -6.13 10.89 26.84
CA ASP A 267 -4.88 10.19 27.18
C ASP A 267 -3.92 10.03 25.98
N GLY A 268 -4.32 10.54 24.81
CA GLY A 268 -3.64 10.32 23.54
C GLY A 268 -3.84 8.89 23.03
N GLN A 269 -2.97 8.45 22.14
CA GLN A 269 -3.02 7.10 21.56
C GLN A 269 -1.65 6.42 21.68
N SER A 270 -1.66 5.09 21.81
CA SER A 270 -0.47 4.25 21.72
C SER A 270 -0.76 3.18 20.66
N TRP A 271 0.06 3.12 19.63
CA TRP A 271 -0.16 2.26 18.46
C TRP A 271 0.56 0.92 18.54
N GLY A 272 1.43 0.72 19.55
CA GLY A 272 2.20 -0.51 19.71
C GLY A 272 3.32 -0.68 18.68
N LEU A 273 3.68 0.39 17.98
CA LEU A 273 4.70 0.42 16.93
C LEU A 273 6.02 0.96 17.51
N PRO A 274 7.19 0.41 17.11
CA PRO A 274 8.47 0.90 17.61
C PRO A 274 8.77 2.30 17.08
N ALA A 275 9.56 3.10 17.80
CA ALA A 275 10.07 4.36 17.27
C ALA A 275 11.42 4.17 16.56
N TYR A 276 11.82 5.12 15.72
CA TYR A 276 13.15 5.09 15.13
C TYR A 276 14.21 5.52 16.16
N ARG A 277 15.36 4.86 16.17
CA ARG A 277 16.54 5.32 16.92
C ARG A 277 17.39 6.22 16.02
N TRP A 278 16.96 7.47 15.90
CA TRP A 278 17.57 8.47 15.02
C TRP A 278 19.08 8.64 15.22
N SER A 279 19.57 8.55 16.46
CA SER A 279 21.01 8.62 16.75
C SER A 279 21.83 7.48 16.13
N THR A 280 21.22 6.32 15.88
CA THR A 280 21.87 5.19 15.20
C THR A 280 21.71 5.34 13.69
N MET A 281 20.50 5.65 13.22
CA MET A 281 20.23 5.89 11.79
C MET A 281 21.07 7.04 11.22
N ASP A 282 21.43 8.03 12.03
CA ASP A 282 22.29 9.12 11.58
C ASP A 282 23.75 8.68 11.33
N GLN A 283 24.19 7.54 11.87
CA GLN A 283 25.56 7.04 11.75
C GLN A 283 25.83 6.39 10.39
N ASP A 284 24.80 5.84 9.74
CA ASP A 284 24.86 5.23 8.41
C ASP A 284 24.18 6.08 7.32
N ASP A 285 24.03 7.39 7.59
CA ASP A 285 23.34 8.36 6.73
C ASP A 285 21.93 7.93 6.31
N LEU A 286 21.15 7.44 7.29
CA LEU A 286 19.77 6.99 7.14
C LEU A 286 19.65 5.80 6.16
N GLY A 287 20.62 4.88 6.21
CA GLY A 287 20.77 3.79 5.24
C GLY A 287 19.49 2.98 5.04
N PHE A 288 18.79 2.63 6.13
CA PHE A 288 17.51 1.92 6.07
C PHE A 288 16.41 2.71 5.33
N LEU A 289 16.25 4.00 5.63
CA LEU A 289 15.23 4.85 4.99
C LEU A 289 15.54 5.12 3.53
N ARG A 290 16.84 5.27 3.18
CA ARG A 290 17.29 5.37 1.78
C ARG A 290 16.98 4.09 1.02
N ALA A 291 17.27 2.92 1.59
CA ALA A 291 16.97 1.63 0.98
C ALA A 291 15.46 1.45 0.73
N ARG A 292 14.61 1.81 1.70
CA ARG A 292 13.15 1.76 1.53
C ARG A 292 12.64 2.66 0.41
N ALA A 293 13.18 3.87 0.31
CA ALA A 293 12.81 4.82 -0.74
C ALA A 293 13.27 4.35 -2.13
N ALA A 294 14.50 3.82 -2.24
CA ALA A 294 15.02 3.23 -3.47
C ALA A 294 14.17 2.02 -3.92
N HIS A 295 13.89 1.09 -3.00
CA HIS A 295 13.04 -0.08 -3.28
C HIS A 295 11.63 0.33 -3.73
N SER A 296 11.04 1.34 -3.10
CA SER A 296 9.74 1.88 -3.52
C SER A 296 9.79 2.45 -4.96
N ALA A 297 10.88 3.10 -5.37
CA ALA A 297 11.05 3.57 -6.75
C ALA A 297 11.28 2.44 -7.78
N GLU A 298 11.77 1.28 -7.33
CA GLU A 298 11.85 0.07 -8.17
C GLU A 298 10.46 -0.56 -8.38
N LEU A 299 9.60 -0.52 -7.39
CA LEU A 299 8.23 -1.06 -7.47
C LEU A 299 7.26 -0.11 -8.17
N PHE A 300 7.43 1.21 -8.03
CA PHE A 300 6.44 2.20 -8.43
C PHE A 300 7.04 3.33 -9.26
N ASP A 301 6.21 3.99 -10.08
CA ASP A 301 6.63 5.23 -10.76
C ASP A 301 6.58 6.43 -9.81
N ARG A 302 5.69 6.36 -8.80
CA ARG A 302 5.55 7.31 -7.71
C ARG A 302 5.15 6.57 -6.43
N PHE A 303 5.38 7.12 -5.26
CA PHE A 303 4.82 6.57 -4.03
C PHE A 303 4.48 7.67 -3.04
N ARG A 304 3.40 7.45 -2.30
CA ARG A 304 3.03 8.24 -1.12
C ARG A 304 3.89 7.81 0.06
N ILE A 305 4.42 8.77 0.80
CA ILE A 305 4.92 8.59 2.15
C ILE A 305 3.74 8.87 3.08
N ASP A 306 3.27 7.82 3.74
CA ASP A 306 2.25 7.91 4.78
C ASP A 306 2.80 8.71 5.98
N HIS A 307 1.93 9.47 6.64
CA HIS A 307 2.20 10.18 7.88
C HIS A 307 3.54 10.93 7.90
N VAL A 308 3.77 11.83 6.93
CA VAL A 308 5.10 12.44 6.70
C VAL A 308 5.62 13.20 7.93
N VAL A 309 4.72 13.74 8.75
CA VAL A 309 5.06 14.45 9.99
C VAL A 309 5.81 13.58 10.99
N GLY A 310 5.64 12.25 10.93
CA GLY A 310 6.37 11.28 11.74
C GLY A 310 7.90 11.32 11.52
N PHE A 311 8.36 11.81 10.37
CA PHE A 311 9.78 12.02 10.09
C PHE A 311 10.34 13.33 10.66
N PHE A 312 9.46 14.28 11.02
CA PHE A 312 9.83 15.50 11.71
C PHE A 312 9.82 15.30 13.22
N ARG A 313 8.77 14.64 13.72
CA ARG A 313 8.56 14.38 15.15
C ARG A 313 7.77 13.11 15.37
N GLN A 314 8.21 12.29 16.31
CA GLN A 314 7.49 11.10 16.74
C GLN A 314 6.93 11.34 18.14
N TRP A 315 5.63 11.15 18.32
CA TRP A 315 5.09 11.07 19.68
C TRP A 315 5.39 9.67 20.24
N VAL A 316 6.22 9.61 21.27
CA VAL A 316 6.70 8.37 21.89
C VAL A 316 6.20 8.30 23.33
N LYS A 317 5.79 7.11 23.76
CA LYS A 317 5.40 6.82 25.15
C LYS A 317 6.03 5.51 25.60
N GLY A 318 6.62 5.49 26.79
CA GLY A 318 7.14 4.24 27.37
C GLY A 318 6.01 3.25 27.71
N HIS A 319 6.34 1.96 27.83
CA HIS A 319 5.37 0.90 28.10
C HIS A 319 4.82 0.88 29.55
N SER A 320 5.44 1.61 30.48
CA SER A 320 4.92 1.71 31.85
C SER A 320 3.58 2.45 31.88
N PRO A 321 2.59 2.01 32.70
CA PRO A 321 1.32 2.72 32.86
C PRO A 321 1.47 4.20 33.21
N ASP A 322 2.52 4.55 33.97
CA ASP A 322 2.79 5.92 34.43
C ASP A 322 3.66 6.73 33.44
N ALA A 323 4.11 6.13 32.34
CA ALA A 323 4.95 6.83 31.37
C ALA A 323 4.18 7.97 30.70
N ARG A 324 4.75 9.18 30.74
CA ARG A 324 4.22 10.32 30.00
C ARG A 324 4.79 10.33 28.58
N GLY A 325 3.93 10.56 27.60
CA GLY A 325 4.37 10.71 26.21
C GLY A 325 5.06 12.05 25.96
N CYS A 326 5.93 12.09 24.96
CA CYS A 326 6.56 13.31 24.49
C CYS A 326 6.88 13.23 23.00
N PHE A 327 7.19 14.38 22.38
CA PHE A 327 7.72 14.40 21.02
C PHE A 327 9.23 14.18 21.01
N ASP A 328 9.72 13.32 20.13
CA ASP A 328 11.13 13.17 19.76
C ASP A 328 11.33 13.64 18.30
N PRO A 329 12.09 14.71 18.04
CA PRO A 329 12.71 15.61 19.02
C PRO A 329 11.69 16.61 19.60
N GLN A 330 11.99 17.21 20.75
CA GLN A 330 11.07 18.15 21.41
C GLN A 330 11.06 19.54 20.77
N ALA A 331 12.22 20.07 20.41
CA ALA A 331 12.35 21.44 19.91
C ALA A 331 11.99 21.53 18.42
N GLU A 332 11.18 22.52 18.06
CA GLU A 332 10.74 22.75 16.67
C GLU A 332 11.91 22.86 15.67
N ARG A 333 12.99 23.53 16.07
CA ARG A 333 14.21 23.65 15.24
C ARG A 333 14.78 22.27 14.85
N ASP A 334 14.81 21.36 15.81
CA ASP A 334 15.35 20.02 15.61
C ASP A 334 14.36 19.15 14.81
N GLN A 335 13.05 19.36 14.99
CA GLN A 335 12.01 18.71 14.19
C GLN A 335 12.14 19.11 12.71
N CYS A 336 12.31 20.40 12.43
CA CYS A 336 12.54 20.92 11.09
C CYS A 336 13.80 20.32 10.46
N ALA A 337 14.91 20.34 11.20
CA ALA A 337 16.19 19.83 10.71
C ALA A 337 16.14 18.32 10.41
N ARG A 338 15.50 17.53 11.28
CA ARG A 338 15.32 16.09 11.10
C ARG A 338 14.45 15.79 9.88
N GLY A 339 13.27 16.39 9.79
CA GLY A 339 12.35 16.16 8.67
C GLY A 339 12.96 16.56 7.33
N GLU A 340 13.66 17.71 7.26
CA GLU A 340 14.35 18.10 6.03
C GLU A 340 15.47 17.12 5.65
N LYS A 341 16.29 16.67 6.61
CA LYS A 341 17.35 15.68 6.37
C LYS A 341 16.77 14.39 5.81
N VAL A 342 15.74 13.84 6.47
CA VAL A 342 15.13 12.57 6.09
C VAL A 342 14.48 12.63 4.72
N LEU A 343 13.67 13.67 4.47
CA LEU A 343 13.00 13.81 3.19
C LEU A 343 14.00 14.01 2.04
N ARG A 344 15.09 14.76 2.25
CA ARG A 344 16.17 14.88 1.25
C ARG A 344 16.80 13.52 0.95
N ALA A 345 17.11 12.73 1.98
CA ALA A 345 17.71 11.41 1.82
C ALA A 345 16.79 10.45 1.03
N MET A 346 15.49 10.47 1.32
CA MET A 346 14.50 9.66 0.59
C MET A 346 14.32 10.12 -0.86
N ILE A 347 14.23 11.44 -1.11
CA ILE A 347 14.12 11.98 -2.47
C ILE A 347 15.36 11.65 -3.31
N GLU A 348 16.55 11.76 -2.71
CA GLU A 348 17.81 11.42 -3.38
C GLU A 348 17.85 9.94 -3.76
N ALA A 349 17.45 9.05 -2.85
CA ALA A 349 17.44 7.61 -3.09
C ALA A 349 16.36 7.16 -4.10
N ALA A 350 15.18 7.78 -4.06
CA ALA A 350 14.05 7.43 -4.93
C ALA A 350 14.07 8.10 -6.32
N GLY A 351 14.92 9.12 -6.50
CA GLY A 351 14.88 10.01 -7.66
C GLY A 351 13.83 11.12 -7.56
N ARG A 352 14.07 12.23 -8.26
CA ARG A 352 13.18 13.41 -8.23
C ARG A 352 11.82 13.11 -8.86
N GLY A 353 10.75 13.56 -8.20
CA GLY A 353 9.37 13.46 -8.71
C GLY A 353 8.64 12.16 -8.35
N SER A 354 9.33 11.22 -7.71
CA SER A 354 8.77 9.93 -7.26
C SER A 354 7.94 10.08 -5.98
N VAL A 355 8.24 11.06 -5.12
CA VAL A 355 7.72 11.13 -3.77
C VAL A 355 6.52 12.07 -3.66
N ILE A 356 5.46 11.59 -3.00
CA ILE A 356 4.29 12.37 -2.57
C ILE A 356 4.25 12.28 -1.04
N ALA A 357 4.00 13.39 -0.35
CA ALA A 357 4.03 13.43 1.10
C ALA A 357 2.61 13.62 1.65
N GLU A 358 2.13 12.69 2.47
CA GLU A 358 0.83 12.87 3.10
C GLU A 358 0.95 13.71 4.38
N ASP A 359 0.31 14.88 4.34
CA ASP A 359 0.31 15.91 5.37
C ASP A 359 -1.12 16.20 5.91
N LEU A 360 -1.83 15.14 6.28
CA LEU A 360 -3.18 15.20 6.86
C LEU A 360 -3.14 15.17 8.38
N GLY A 361 -4.24 15.63 9.00
CA GLY A 361 -4.33 15.80 10.45
C GLY A 361 -3.72 17.11 10.95
N VAL A 362 -3.26 17.11 12.20
CA VAL A 362 -2.72 18.32 12.87
C VAL A 362 -1.26 18.52 12.51
N ILE A 363 -1.03 19.21 11.39
CA ILE A 363 0.29 19.44 10.82
C ILE A 363 0.84 20.82 11.19
N PRO A 364 2.01 20.90 11.84
CA PRO A 364 2.68 22.17 12.09
C PRO A 364 3.02 22.91 10.78
N PRO A 365 2.91 24.26 10.72
CA PRO A 365 3.17 25.03 9.50
C PRO A 365 4.54 24.73 8.86
N PHE A 366 5.59 24.58 9.67
CA PHE A 366 6.95 24.33 9.19
C PHE A 366 7.10 23.04 8.37
N VAL A 367 6.22 22.04 8.57
CA VAL A 367 6.22 20.79 7.79
C VAL A 367 5.86 21.10 6.35
N ARG A 368 4.78 21.86 6.13
CA ARG A 368 4.32 22.27 4.79
C ARG A 368 5.29 23.24 4.12
N GLU A 369 5.93 24.13 4.89
CA GLU A 369 7.01 24.99 4.40
C GLU A 369 8.20 24.15 3.91
N THR A 370 8.61 23.14 4.68
CA THR A 370 9.70 22.24 4.30
C THR A 370 9.35 21.43 3.06
N MET A 371 8.15 20.85 2.99
CA MET A 371 7.65 20.15 1.79
C MET A 371 7.67 21.06 0.56
N THR A 372 7.25 22.32 0.70
CA THR A 372 7.27 23.29 -0.40
C THR A 372 8.70 23.56 -0.87
N ARG A 373 9.68 23.75 0.05
CA ARG A 373 11.10 23.91 -0.31
C ARG A 373 11.68 22.69 -1.02
N LEU A 374 11.17 21.49 -0.71
CA LEU A 374 11.60 20.22 -1.28
C LEU A 374 10.79 19.80 -2.51
N GLU A 375 9.86 20.64 -2.99
CA GLU A 375 8.99 20.34 -4.14
C GLU A 375 8.17 19.05 -3.95
N LEU A 376 7.74 18.78 -2.71
CA LEU A 376 6.91 17.62 -2.38
C LEU A 376 5.42 17.99 -2.40
N PRO A 377 4.59 17.32 -3.22
CA PRO A 377 3.15 17.55 -3.22
C PRO A 377 2.51 16.99 -1.94
N GLY A 378 1.74 17.85 -1.25
CA GLY A 378 0.90 17.50 -0.11
C GLY A 378 -0.54 17.17 -0.50
N TYR A 379 -1.30 16.52 0.38
CA TYR A 379 -2.70 16.18 0.18
C TYR A 379 -3.64 17.34 0.51
N LYS A 380 -4.76 17.40 -0.22
CA LYS A 380 -5.87 18.35 -0.06
C LYS A 380 -7.17 17.54 -0.10
N VAL A 381 -7.62 17.07 1.06
CA VAL A 381 -8.89 16.34 1.20
C VAL A 381 -10.01 17.37 1.29
N LEU A 382 -10.82 17.48 0.24
CA LEU A 382 -11.75 18.61 0.04
C LEU A 382 -12.63 18.91 1.27
N PRO A 383 -13.28 17.92 1.92
CA PRO A 383 -14.09 18.18 3.11
C PRO A 383 -13.32 18.75 4.31
N TRP A 384 -11.99 18.56 4.37
CA TRP A 384 -11.11 19.03 5.44
C TRP A 384 -10.42 20.36 5.13
N GLU A 385 -10.35 20.76 3.85
CA GLU A 385 -9.75 22.01 3.44
C GLU A 385 -10.67 23.20 3.76
N ARG A 386 -10.46 23.79 4.94
CA ARG A 386 -11.26 24.91 5.46
C ARG A 386 -10.41 26.12 5.84
N ASP A 387 -11.01 27.29 5.85
CA ASP A 387 -10.43 28.48 6.47
C ASP A 387 -10.65 28.52 7.98
N GLU A 388 -10.15 29.57 8.62
CA GLU A 388 -10.27 29.83 10.07
C GLU A 388 -11.73 30.01 10.54
N HIS A 389 -12.67 30.19 9.62
CA HIS A 389 -14.11 30.30 9.90
C HIS A 389 -14.88 29.01 9.52
N PHE A 390 -14.16 27.91 9.33
CA PHE A 390 -14.70 26.61 8.90
C PHE A 390 -15.47 26.68 7.57
N ILE A 391 -15.10 27.62 6.69
CA ILE A 391 -15.64 27.71 5.34
C ILE A 391 -14.78 26.82 4.42
N PRO A 392 -15.40 25.92 3.62
CA PRO A 392 -14.68 25.13 2.64
C PRO A 392 -13.89 26.01 1.68
N ARG A 393 -12.62 25.68 1.47
CA ARG A 393 -11.77 26.36 0.49
C ARG A 393 -12.15 25.91 -0.90
N ASP A 394 -12.18 26.86 -1.82
CA ASP A 394 -12.39 26.56 -3.23
C ASP A 394 -11.21 25.74 -3.78
N PRO A 395 -11.44 24.52 -4.32
CA PRO A 395 -10.37 23.71 -4.87
C PRO A 395 -9.60 24.40 -6.01
N ARG A 396 -10.23 25.35 -6.71
CA ARG A 396 -9.57 26.19 -7.74
C ARG A 396 -8.49 27.11 -7.15
N ALA A 397 -8.42 27.26 -5.83
CA ALA A 397 -7.37 28.00 -5.13
C ALA A 397 -6.29 27.08 -4.52
N PHE A 398 -6.39 25.76 -4.65
CA PHE A 398 -5.37 24.86 -4.13
C PHE A 398 -4.01 25.07 -4.82
N PRO A 399 -2.88 24.85 -4.12
CA PRO A 399 -1.57 24.90 -4.75
C PRO A 399 -1.45 23.91 -5.90
N GLU A 400 -0.76 24.27 -6.98
CA GLU A 400 -0.50 23.35 -8.11
C GLU A 400 0.26 22.11 -7.64
N LEU A 401 1.31 22.31 -6.83
CA LEU A 401 2.07 21.24 -6.19
C LEU A 401 1.28 20.60 -5.03
N SER A 402 0.20 19.90 -5.35
CA SER A 402 -0.61 19.16 -4.39
C SER A 402 -1.39 18.03 -5.04
N VAL A 403 -1.95 17.17 -4.19
CA VAL A 403 -2.85 16.08 -4.52
C VAL A 403 -4.23 16.40 -3.97
N ALA A 404 -5.19 16.69 -4.83
CA ALA A 404 -6.58 16.88 -4.40
C ALA A 404 -7.34 15.55 -4.41
N THR A 405 -8.17 15.32 -3.39
CA THR A 405 -9.06 14.16 -3.36
C THR A 405 -10.31 14.45 -2.54
N TRP A 406 -11.39 13.72 -2.81
CA TRP A 406 -12.53 13.73 -1.91
C TRP A 406 -12.30 12.89 -0.67
N SER A 407 -11.66 11.73 -0.84
CA SER A 407 -11.63 10.65 0.15
C SER A 407 -10.33 9.86 0.06
N THR A 408 -9.93 9.26 1.17
CA THR A 408 -8.83 8.28 1.20
C THR A 408 -9.38 6.91 1.61
N HIS A 409 -8.52 5.89 1.62
CA HIS A 409 -8.91 4.56 2.09
C HIS A 409 -9.37 4.54 3.58
N ASP A 410 -9.00 5.57 4.35
CA ASP A 410 -9.37 5.76 5.75
C ASP A 410 -10.70 6.50 5.96
N THR A 411 -11.26 7.11 4.91
CA THR A 411 -12.55 7.79 4.98
C THR A 411 -13.63 6.96 4.29
N LEU A 412 -14.87 7.43 4.37
CA LEU A 412 -15.91 6.97 3.45
C LEU A 412 -15.62 7.51 2.04
N PRO A 413 -15.96 6.76 0.97
CA PRO A 413 -16.00 7.33 -0.37
C PRO A 413 -17.04 8.44 -0.42
N ILE A 414 -16.84 9.48 -1.24
CA ILE A 414 -17.75 10.63 -1.26
C ILE A 414 -19.20 10.27 -1.64
N THR A 415 -19.37 9.17 -2.38
CA THR A 415 -20.66 8.54 -2.72
C THR A 415 -21.51 8.21 -1.49
N GLN A 416 -20.88 7.94 -0.35
CA GLN A 416 -21.52 7.76 0.95
C GLN A 416 -21.28 8.93 1.89
N TRP A 417 -20.05 9.47 1.94
CA TRP A 417 -19.66 10.52 2.89
C TRP A 417 -20.53 11.77 2.74
N TRP A 418 -20.96 12.11 1.52
CA TRP A 418 -21.90 13.22 1.26
C TRP A 418 -23.13 13.19 2.17
N TYR A 419 -23.69 11.99 2.40
CA TYR A 419 -24.89 11.82 3.21
C TYR A 419 -24.62 11.94 4.72
N GLU A 420 -23.38 11.73 5.15
CA GLU A 420 -22.97 11.84 6.55
C GLU A 420 -22.50 13.24 6.94
N LEU A 421 -22.17 14.09 5.97
CA LEU A 421 -21.91 15.51 6.21
C LEU A 421 -23.14 16.18 6.83
N ALA A 422 -22.91 17.19 7.68
CA ALA A 422 -24.00 18.02 8.18
C ALA A 422 -24.64 18.83 7.03
N ASP A 423 -25.92 19.20 7.15
CA ASP A 423 -26.64 19.95 6.11
C ASP A 423 -25.88 21.22 5.66
N TRP A 424 -25.38 21.98 6.63
CA TRP A 424 -24.64 23.21 6.36
C TRP A 424 -23.30 22.96 5.64
N GLU A 425 -22.67 21.80 5.84
CA GLU A 425 -21.42 21.42 5.15
C GLU A 425 -21.70 21.08 3.69
N ARG A 426 -22.76 20.28 3.46
CA ARG A 426 -23.24 19.97 2.11
C ARG A 426 -23.59 21.23 1.34
N GLU A 427 -24.37 22.13 1.94
CA GLU A 427 -24.75 23.42 1.33
C GLU A 427 -23.54 24.24 0.90
N ARG A 428 -22.53 24.35 1.79
CA ARG A 428 -21.31 25.12 1.50
C ARG A 428 -20.47 24.48 0.40
N LEU A 429 -20.30 23.16 0.42
CA LEU A 429 -19.55 22.44 -0.62
C LEU A 429 -20.27 22.51 -1.97
N ALA A 430 -21.58 22.29 -2.00
CA ALA A 430 -22.41 22.42 -3.18
C ALA A 430 -22.30 23.82 -3.82
N LYS A 431 -22.27 24.87 -2.99
CA LYS A 431 -22.16 26.25 -3.45
C LYS A 431 -20.86 26.56 -4.20
N LEU A 432 -19.77 25.81 -3.96
CA LEU A 432 -18.50 26.02 -4.66
C LEU A 432 -18.63 25.87 -6.18
N ASP A 433 -19.53 25.00 -6.65
CA ASP A 433 -19.75 24.75 -8.08
C ASP A 433 -21.24 24.72 -8.47
N GLY A 434 -22.10 25.35 -7.66
CA GLY A 434 -23.53 25.47 -7.92
C GLY A 434 -24.25 24.12 -8.06
N ILE A 435 -23.87 23.11 -7.28
CA ILE A 435 -24.45 21.77 -7.32
C ILE A 435 -25.83 21.79 -6.63
N PRO A 436 -26.96 21.51 -7.30
CA PRO A 436 -28.24 21.41 -6.63
C PRO A 436 -28.26 20.25 -5.63
N LEU A 437 -28.80 20.48 -4.43
CA LEU A 437 -28.81 19.50 -3.34
C LEU A 437 -29.77 18.33 -3.59
N ASP A 438 -30.79 18.56 -4.40
CA ASP A 438 -31.83 17.62 -4.82
C ASP A 438 -31.47 16.83 -6.08
N LEU A 439 -30.23 16.96 -6.59
CA LEU A 439 -29.77 16.15 -7.73
C LEU A 439 -29.90 14.65 -7.44
N PRO A 440 -30.34 13.85 -8.42
CA PRO A 440 -30.26 12.40 -8.35
C PRO A 440 -28.83 11.94 -8.05
N GLU A 441 -28.70 10.84 -7.29
CA GLU A 441 -27.42 10.39 -6.74
C GLU A 441 -26.29 10.29 -7.78
N GLY A 442 -26.51 9.58 -8.90
CA GLY A 442 -25.49 9.43 -9.94
C GLY A 442 -25.10 10.75 -10.63
N GLU A 443 -26.04 11.69 -10.77
CA GLU A 443 -25.76 13.02 -11.32
C GLU A 443 -24.97 13.88 -10.34
N ARG A 444 -25.32 13.81 -9.05
CA ARG A 444 -24.61 14.51 -7.97
C ARG A 444 -23.19 14.02 -7.84
N GLU A 445 -22.95 12.71 -7.91
CA GLU A 445 -21.60 12.13 -7.87
C GLU A 445 -20.73 12.67 -9.02
N LEU A 446 -21.26 12.72 -10.24
CA LEU A 446 -20.55 13.32 -11.38
C LEU A 446 -20.28 14.82 -11.18
N ALA A 447 -21.21 15.56 -10.55
CA ALA A 447 -20.98 16.96 -10.18
C ALA A 447 -19.89 17.13 -9.12
N LEU A 448 -19.80 16.21 -8.14
CA LEU A 448 -18.73 16.20 -7.14
C LEU A 448 -17.37 15.86 -7.79
N VAL A 449 -17.33 14.90 -8.71
CA VAL A 449 -16.12 14.61 -9.51
C VAL A 449 -15.69 15.84 -10.31
N ARG A 450 -16.64 16.57 -10.92
CA ARG A 450 -16.36 17.83 -11.63
C ARG A 450 -15.73 18.88 -10.70
N LEU A 451 -16.29 19.07 -9.50
CA LEU A 451 -15.73 19.99 -8.50
C LEU A 451 -14.29 19.59 -8.12
N LEU A 452 -14.01 18.31 -7.90
CA LEU A 452 -12.63 17.84 -7.66
C LEU A 452 -11.70 18.15 -8.84
N PHE A 453 -12.11 17.84 -10.07
CA PHE A 453 -11.29 18.05 -11.26
C PHE A 453 -11.03 19.52 -11.57
N SER A 454 -11.90 20.43 -11.09
CA SER A 454 -11.68 21.88 -11.14
C SER A 454 -10.50 22.35 -10.29
N SER A 455 -10.02 21.53 -9.34
CA SER A 455 -8.91 21.90 -8.45
C SER A 455 -7.67 22.34 -9.19
N ARG A 456 -6.87 23.27 -8.65
CA ARG A 456 -5.59 23.65 -9.28
C ARG A 456 -4.47 22.62 -9.11
N SER A 457 -4.64 21.65 -8.22
CA SER A 457 -3.72 20.54 -7.97
C SER A 457 -3.29 19.78 -9.23
N ASP A 458 -1.99 19.51 -9.34
CA ASP A 458 -1.36 18.77 -10.44
C ASP A 458 -1.86 17.32 -10.49
N LEU A 459 -2.21 16.74 -9.34
CA LEU A 459 -2.82 15.41 -9.24
C LEU A 459 -4.19 15.50 -8.58
N THR A 460 -5.18 14.84 -9.17
CA THR A 460 -6.44 14.49 -8.49
C THR A 460 -6.56 12.99 -8.34
N LEU A 461 -6.92 12.51 -7.16
CA LEU A 461 -7.19 11.10 -6.89
C LEU A 461 -8.65 10.87 -6.54
N LEU A 462 -9.25 9.87 -7.16
CA LEU A 462 -10.55 9.31 -6.79
C LEU A 462 -10.36 7.94 -6.15
N LEU A 463 -11.22 7.53 -5.23
CA LEU A 463 -11.29 6.11 -4.87
C LEU A 463 -11.98 5.33 -6.00
N ALA A 464 -11.61 4.05 -6.18
CA ALA A 464 -12.29 3.18 -7.13
C ALA A 464 -13.81 3.14 -6.93
N GLN A 465 -14.26 3.19 -5.67
CA GLN A 465 -15.67 3.30 -5.31
C GLN A 465 -16.35 4.52 -5.95
N GLU A 466 -15.68 5.67 -5.98
CA GLU A 466 -16.23 6.90 -6.53
C GLU A 466 -16.34 6.83 -8.05
N VAL A 467 -15.40 6.13 -8.68
CA VAL A 467 -15.43 5.90 -10.13
C VAL A 467 -16.57 4.94 -10.51
N ILE A 468 -16.78 3.85 -9.76
CA ILE A 468 -17.81 2.85 -10.06
C ILE A 468 -19.18 3.14 -9.43
N GLY A 469 -19.29 4.10 -8.52
CA GLY A 469 -20.52 4.42 -7.78
C GLY A 469 -20.80 3.48 -6.60
N ASP A 470 -19.77 2.85 -6.03
CA ASP A 470 -19.87 2.04 -4.82
C ASP A 470 -19.80 2.93 -3.57
N LYS A 471 -20.39 2.48 -2.45
CA LYS A 471 -20.50 3.24 -1.19
C LYS A 471 -19.71 2.62 -0.03
N THR A 472 -19.07 1.50 -0.28
CA THR A 472 -18.45 0.66 0.74
C THR A 472 -17.13 1.26 1.19
N ARG A 473 -16.94 1.26 2.51
CA ARG A 473 -15.70 1.72 3.15
C ARG A 473 -14.60 0.68 3.02
N ILE A 474 -13.36 1.11 2.80
CA ILE A 474 -12.18 0.22 2.84
C ILE A 474 -11.73 -0.02 4.28
N ASN A 475 -11.57 1.07 5.03
CA ASN A 475 -11.07 1.02 6.40
C ASN A 475 -11.76 2.05 7.29
N LEU A 476 -12.10 1.66 8.52
CA LEU A 476 -12.46 2.56 9.61
C LEU A 476 -11.27 2.65 10.59
N PRO A 477 -10.54 3.78 10.63
CA PRO A 477 -9.42 3.98 11.54
C PRO A 477 -9.80 3.75 13.01
N GLY A 478 -8.84 3.24 13.79
CA GLY A 478 -9.04 2.95 15.21
C GLY A 478 -9.88 1.70 15.51
N THR A 479 -10.19 0.88 14.49
CA THR A 479 -10.96 -0.36 14.66
C THR A 479 -10.24 -1.55 14.02
N VAL A 480 -10.42 -2.73 14.62
CA VAL A 480 -9.97 -4.02 14.07
C VAL A 480 -11.19 -4.90 13.94
N THR A 481 -11.78 -4.94 12.74
CA THR A 481 -13.02 -5.68 12.44
C THR A 481 -12.84 -6.54 11.19
N SER A 482 -13.76 -7.48 10.97
CA SER A 482 -13.80 -8.30 9.76
C SER A 482 -14.10 -7.52 8.48
N GLN A 483 -14.43 -6.23 8.57
CA GLN A 483 -14.72 -5.36 7.42
C GLN A 483 -13.51 -4.54 6.95
N ASN A 484 -12.53 -4.31 7.83
CA ASN A 484 -11.35 -3.54 7.45
C ASN A 484 -10.52 -4.31 6.42
N TRP A 485 -10.17 -3.64 5.32
CA TRP A 485 -9.25 -4.16 4.30
C TRP A 485 -9.75 -5.40 3.55
N THR A 486 -11.07 -5.61 3.53
CA THR A 486 -11.69 -6.76 2.86
C THR A 486 -12.58 -6.37 1.69
N TRP A 487 -12.86 -5.08 1.47
CA TRP A 487 -13.65 -4.62 0.32
C TRP A 487 -13.03 -5.06 -1.01
N ARG A 488 -13.88 -5.49 -1.95
CA ARG A 488 -13.53 -5.83 -3.33
C ARG A 488 -14.60 -5.30 -4.27
N LEU A 489 -14.25 -5.19 -5.55
CA LEU A 489 -15.23 -4.92 -6.60
C LEU A 489 -16.39 -5.92 -6.52
N ASP A 490 -17.62 -5.42 -6.67
CA ASP A 490 -18.85 -6.19 -6.54
C ASP A 490 -19.00 -7.27 -7.62
N ARG A 491 -18.36 -7.09 -8.77
CA ARG A 491 -18.27 -8.03 -9.88
C ARG A 491 -16.93 -7.94 -10.60
N PRO A 492 -16.57 -8.95 -11.43
CA PRO A 492 -15.34 -8.92 -12.23
C PRO A 492 -15.24 -7.68 -13.13
N ILE A 493 -14.00 -7.22 -13.37
CA ILE A 493 -13.70 -6.10 -14.27
C ILE A 493 -14.26 -6.34 -15.68
N GLU A 494 -14.21 -7.58 -16.15
CA GLU A 494 -14.76 -7.99 -17.43
C GLU A 494 -16.26 -7.70 -17.52
N ASP A 495 -17.01 -7.99 -16.45
CA ASP A 495 -18.46 -7.74 -16.38
C ASP A 495 -18.76 -6.23 -16.23
N LEU A 496 -17.91 -5.48 -15.51
CA LEU A 496 -18.03 -4.02 -15.40
C LEU A 496 -17.88 -3.34 -16.77
N LEU A 497 -16.97 -3.83 -17.61
CA LEU A 497 -16.73 -3.29 -18.96
C LEU A 497 -17.82 -3.67 -19.96
N GLU A 498 -18.54 -4.77 -19.73
CA GLU A 498 -19.67 -5.19 -20.57
C GLU A 498 -20.99 -4.47 -20.20
N ASP A 499 -21.06 -3.82 -19.03
CA ASP A 499 -22.26 -3.11 -18.57
C ASP A 499 -22.41 -1.72 -19.24
N PRO A 500 -23.50 -1.47 -19.99
CA PRO A 500 -23.75 -0.17 -20.63
C PRO A 500 -23.86 1.01 -19.65
N ALA A 501 -24.45 0.80 -18.47
CA ALA A 501 -24.60 1.85 -17.47
C ALA A 501 -23.24 2.22 -16.85
N MET A 502 -22.41 1.22 -16.57
CA MET A 502 -21.04 1.43 -16.12
C MET A 502 -20.22 2.16 -17.20
N THR A 503 -20.28 1.69 -18.45
CA THR A 503 -19.61 2.34 -19.58
C THR A 503 -20.01 3.81 -19.73
N ALA A 504 -21.31 4.11 -19.66
CA ALA A 504 -21.81 5.48 -19.73
C ALA A 504 -21.29 6.36 -18.59
N ARG A 505 -21.17 5.81 -17.37
CA ARG A 505 -20.58 6.50 -16.22
C ARG A 505 -19.09 6.78 -16.41
N LEU A 506 -18.31 5.77 -16.80
CA LEU A 506 -16.88 5.94 -17.07
C LEU A 506 -16.64 7.00 -18.15
N ASP A 507 -17.43 6.98 -19.23
CA ASP A 507 -17.36 7.97 -20.30
C ASP A 507 -17.72 9.39 -19.81
N ALA A 508 -18.67 9.52 -18.88
CA ALA A 508 -18.99 10.80 -18.27
C ALA A 508 -17.81 11.35 -17.45
N ILE A 509 -17.16 10.51 -16.63
CA ILE A 509 -15.97 10.89 -15.86
C ILE A 509 -14.82 11.28 -16.80
N ARG A 510 -14.60 10.51 -17.88
CA ARG A 510 -13.59 10.84 -18.90
C ARG A 510 -13.84 12.20 -19.54
N ARG A 511 -15.09 12.55 -19.88
CA ARG A 511 -15.42 13.88 -20.42
C ARG A 511 -15.06 14.99 -19.43
N LEU A 512 -15.25 14.78 -18.12
CA LEU A 512 -14.82 15.74 -17.10
C LEU A 512 -13.29 15.86 -17.03
N ALA A 513 -12.56 14.75 -17.15
CA ALA A 513 -11.10 14.74 -17.18
C ALA A 513 -10.55 15.49 -18.41
N VAL A 514 -11.15 15.28 -19.59
CA VAL A 514 -10.81 16.01 -20.83
C VAL A 514 -11.10 17.50 -20.68
N ALA A 515 -12.29 17.86 -20.19
CA ALA A 515 -12.70 19.27 -20.02
C ALA A 515 -11.81 20.06 -19.05
N THR A 516 -11.04 19.38 -18.20
CA THR A 516 -10.15 19.98 -17.20
C THR A 516 -8.66 19.77 -17.50
N ASN A 517 -8.33 19.36 -18.74
CA ASN A 517 -6.98 19.07 -19.21
C ASN A 517 -6.22 18.04 -18.34
N ARG A 518 -6.95 17.09 -17.75
CA ARG A 518 -6.41 15.96 -16.97
C ARG A 518 -6.24 14.69 -17.80
N PHE A 519 -6.91 14.65 -18.95
CA PHE A 519 -6.79 13.59 -19.93
C PHE A 519 -6.69 14.19 -21.34
N GLU A 520 -5.69 13.74 -22.10
CA GLU A 520 -5.55 14.06 -23.52
C GLU A 520 -5.91 12.81 -24.31
N GLU A 521 -6.80 12.96 -25.30
CA GLU A 521 -7.11 11.85 -26.20
C GLU A 521 -5.91 11.62 -27.13
N PRO A 522 -5.56 10.35 -27.44
CA PRO A 522 -4.55 10.07 -28.44
C PRO A 522 -4.93 10.79 -29.75
N ALA A 523 -3.96 11.45 -30.38
CA ALA A 523 -4.17 11.99 -31.73
C ALA A 523 -4.52 10.81 -32.65
N VAL A 524 -5.74 10.86 -33.22
CA VAL A 524 -6.30 9.83 -34.11
C VAL A 524 -5.51 9.73 -35.41
#